data_AF-A0A165ME26-F1
#
_entry.id   AF-A0A165ME26-F1
#
_cell.length_a   1.000
_cell.length_b   1.000
_cell.length_c   1.000
_cell.angle_alpha   90.00
_cell.angle_beta   90.00
_cell.angle_gamma   90.00
#
_symmetry.space_group_name_H-M   'P 1'
#
loop_
_entity.id
_entity.type
_entity.pdbx_description
1 polymer ?
#
loop_
_entity_poly.entity_id
_entity_poly.type
_entity_poly.pdbx_seq_one_letter_code
_entity_poly.pdbx_strand_id
1 'polypeptide(L)'
;MSAVFIASTGGASPNLRQRSPKPLEIDSDKCFAGQTEHGVYVDDCEGVHPDAIQEYYGADEDEAEREAADDNVEHADIAFGVVAGRVRKAQAGNVHNSDSAKVPATASPIENDTELAEFMRCFQEVRDTAFIPHGFGLHEDEFDGDYPAQESIPYGKRGTRELMVDLPQEVWYPRAVLWAQAVYTLARLFPE
;
A
#
# COMPACT_ATOMS: atom_id res chain seq x y z
N MET A 1 -24.86 70.89 -31.09
CA MET A 1 -24.31 71.36 -32.38
C MET A 1 -23.06 70.57 -32.69
N SER A 2 -23.03 70.01 -33.90
CA SER A 2 -21.88 69.54 -34.68
C SER A 2 -20.96 68.45 -34.15
N ALA A 3 -21.11 67.29 -34.79
CA ALA A 3 -20.11 66.25 -35.01
C ALA A 3 -18.88 66.75 -35.76
N VAL A 4 -17.74 66.05 -35.66
CA VAL A 4 -16.90 65.62 -36.80
C VAL A 4 -16.09 64.37 -36.41
N PHE A 5 -16.18 63.36 -37.28
CA PHE A 5 -15.42 62.12 -37.41
C PHE A 5 -14.08 62.36 -38.11
N ILE A 6 -12.98 61.68 -37.75
CA ILE A 6 -11.96 61.20 -38.72
C ILE A 6 -11.41 59.84 -38.26
N ALA A 7 -11.39 58.90 -39.21
CA ALA A 7 -10.95 57.50 -39.15
C ALA A 7 -9.42 57.34 -39.16
N SER A 8 -8.89 56.16 -38.77
CA SER A 8 -7.91 55.42 -39.60
C SER A 8 -7.54 54.02 -39.05
N THR A 9 -7.80 53.01 -39.89
CA THR A 9 -6.98 51.84 -40.26
C THR A 9 -6.30 50.95 -39.20
N GLY A 10 -6.70 49.66 -39.21
CA GLY A 10 -5.81 48.61 -39.72
C GLY A 10 -4.99 47.81 -38.70
N GLY A 11 -5.37 46.56 -38.45
CA GLY A 11 -4.55 45.60 -37.71
C GLY A 11 -5.23 44.23 -37.60
N ALA A 12 -5.24 43.49 -38.70
CA ALA A 12 -5.70 42.11 -38.73
C ALA A 12 -4.76 41.21 -37.89
N SER A 13 -5.29 40.57 -36.84
CA SER A 13 -4.63 39.50 -36.11
C SER A 13 -5.16 38.15 -36.61
N PRO A 14 -4.31 37.21 -37.07
CA PRO A 14 -4.76 35.88 -37.44
C PRO A 14 -5.01 35.04 -36.17
N ASN A 15 -6.25 34.56 -36.04
CA ASN A 15 -6.71 33.61 -35.03
C ASN A 15 -5.96 32.27 -35.18
N LEU A 16 -4.87 32.09 -34.45
CA LEU A 16 -4.28 30.77 -34.21
C LEU A 16 -5.20 30.03 -33.22
N ARG A 17 -6.14 29.24 -33.74
CA ARG A 17 -6.88 28.26 -32.94
C ARG A 17 -5.90 27.22 -32.41
N GLN A 18 -5.40 27.44 -31.19
CA GLN A 18 -4.76 26.41 -30.40
C GLN A 18 -5.79 25.29 -30.19
N ARG A 19 -5.54 24.13 -30.81
CA ARG A 19 -6.22 22.89 -30.46
C ARG A 19 -5.60 22.41 -29.15
N SER A 20 -6.36 22.52 -28.07
CA SER A 20 -6.00 21.94 -26.78
C SER A 20 -5.77 20.43 -26.93
N PRO A 21 -4.65 19.87 -26.45
CA PRO A 21 -4.48 18.43 -26.38
C PRO A 21 -5.43 17.87 -25.32
N LYS A 22 -6.12 16.76 -25.64
CA LYS A 22 -6.95 16.03 -24.68
C LYS A 22 -6.03 15.48 -23.58
N PRO A 23 -6.39 15.60 -22.29
CA PRO A 23 -5.60 14.97 -21.24
C PRO A 23 -5.70 13.46 -21.40
N LEU A 24 -4.54 12.82 -21.55
CA LEU A 24 -4.38 11.40 -21.31
C LEU A 24 -4.50 11.23 -19.79
N GLU A 25 -5.55 10.58 -19.32
CA GLU A 25 -5.63 10.04 -17.96
C GLU A 25 -4.52 8.98 -17.83
N ILE A 26 -3.35 9.44 -17.38
CA ILE A 26 -2.31 8.58 -16.85
C ILE A 26 -2.60 8.53 -15.36
N ASP A 27 -2.91 7.32 -14.87
CA ASP A 27 -3.16 6.98 -13.47
C ASP A 27 -2.00 7.48 -12.60
N SER A 28 -2.13 8.73 -12.13
CA SER A 28 -1.07 9.49 -11.47
C SER A 28 -1.24 9.36 -9.98
N ASP A 29 -0.93 8.20 -9.38
CA ASP A 29 -0.88 8.12 -7.92
C ASP A 29 -0.13 6.92 -7.32
N LYS A 30 0.97 6.48 -7.96
CA LYS A 30 1.92 5.55 -7.30
C LYS A 30 3.38 5.98 -7.40
N CYS A 31 3.78 6.69 -8.46
CA CYS A 31 5.14 7.20 -8.58
C CYS A 31 5.43 8.38 -7.61
N PHE A 32 4.42 9.15 -7.21
CA PHE A 32 4.63 10.37 -6.42
C PHE A 32 5.05 10.12 -4.97
N ALA A 33 4.58 9.04 -4.35
CA ALA A 33 4.94 8.72 -2.96
C ALA A 33 6.45 8.46 -2.83
N GLY A 34 7.03 7.67 -3.75
CA GLY A 34 8.46 7.35 -3.74
C GLY A 34 9.37 8.56 -3.96
N GLN A 35 8.95 9.55 -4.76
CA GLN A 35 9.77 10.74 -5.04
C GLN A 35 9.92 11.69 -3.85
N THR A 36 8.92 11.75 -2.97
CA THR A 36 8.96 12.62 -1.79
C THR A 36 9.85 12.09 -0.66
N GLU A 37 9.98 10.76 -0.54
CA GLU A 37 10.78 10.13 0.51
C GLU A 37 12.22 9.82 0.08
N HIS A 38 12.47 9.54 -1.21
CA HIS A 38 13.77 9.06 -1.70
C HIS A 38 14.42 9.99 -2.75
N GLY A 39 13.82 11.14 -3.01
CA GLY A 39 14.26 12.09 -4.02
C GLY A 39 13.71 11.77 -5.41
N VAL A 40 13.82 12.74 -6.33
CA VAL A 40 13.49 12.52 -7.74
C VAL A 40 14.55 11.57 -8.30
N TYR A 41 14.15 10.33 -8.59
CA TYR A 41 14.98 9.41 -9.36
C TYR A 41 15.25 10.07 -10.72
N VAL A 42 16.48 10.55 -10.91
CA VAL A 42 16.98 10.85 -12.23
C VAL A 42 17.08 9.49 -12.92
N ASP A 43 16.42 9.36 -14.07
CA ASP A 43 16.52 8.14 -14.86
C ASP A 43 17.92 8.10 -15.48
N ASP A 44 18.87 7.56 -14.72
CA ASP A 44 20.26 7.40 -15.13
C ASP A 44 20.41 6.41 -16.31
N CYS A 45 19.30 5.80 -16.76
CA CYS A 45 19.27 4.88 -17.90
C CYS A 45 18.94 5.57 -19.24
N GLU A 46 18.72 6.90 -19.28
CA GLU A 46 18.44 7.60 -20.53
C GLU A 46 19.65 7.55 -21.49
N GLY A 47 19.52 6.76 -22.56
CA GLY A 47 20.58 6.53 -23.55
C GLY A 47 21.42 5.27 -23.33
N VAL A 48 21.15 4.50 -22.26
CA VAL A 48 21.75 3.18 -22.06
C VAL A 48 21.04 2.18 -22.97
N HIS A 49 21.80 1.47 -23.80
CA HIS A 49 21.25 0.45 -24.70
C HIS A 49 20.64 -0.69 -23.87
N PRO A 50 19.44 -1.22 -24.23
CA PRO A 50 18.78 -2.27 -23.46
C PRO A 50 19.67 -3.49 -23.21
N ASP A 51 20.53 -3.85 -24.16
CA ASP A 51 21.50 -4.96 -24.00
C ASP A 51 22.48 -4.73 -22.84
N ALA A 52 22.89 -3.49 -22.57
CA ALA A 52 23.77 -3.17 -21.45
C ALA A 52 23.01 -3.23 -20.11
N ILE A 53 21.72 -2.88 -20.09
CA ILE A 53 20.88 -3.09 -18.90
C ILE A 53 20.73 -4.59 -18.64
N GLN A 54 20.55 -5.39 -19.70
CA GLN A 54 20.46 -6.84 -19.59
C GLN A 54 21.77 -7.50 -19.14
N GLU A 55 22.93 -6.98 -19.54
CA GLU A 55 24.24 -7.50 -19.10
C GLU A 55 24.54 -7.22 -17.62
N TYR A 56 24.10 -6.08 -17.07
CA TYR A 56 24.45 -5.69 -15.69
C TYR A 56 23.33 -5.93 -14.67
N TYR A 57 22.07 -5.90 -15.12
CA TYR A 57 20.88 -6.04 -14.28
C TYR A 57 19.92 -7.10 -14.79
N GLY A 58 20.15 -7.66 -15.98
CA GLY A 58 19.51 -8.92 -16.33
C GLY A 58 19.88 -9.94 -15.27
N ALA A 59 18.91 -10.75 -14.89
CA ALA A 59 19.17 -11.90 -14.07
C ALA A 59 20.02 -12.87 -14.91
N ASP A 60 21.32 -12.64 -14.95
CA ASP A 60 22.32 -13.67 -15.17
C ASP A 60 22.19 -14.62 -13.98
N GLU A 61 21.13 -15.44 -14.02
CA GLU A 61 21.14 -16.71 -13.35
C GLU A 61 22.35 -17.44 -13.92
N ASP A 62 23.40 -17.63 -13.11
CA ASP A 62 24.55 -18.47 -13.43
C ASP A 62 24.09 -19.70 -14.24
N GLU A 63 24.26 -19.64 -15.56
CA GLU A 63 23.90 -20.68 -16.53
C GLU A 63 24.94 -21.81 -16.48
N ALA A 64 25.18 -22.36 -15.29
CA ALA A 64 26.12 -23.45 -15.12
C ALA A 64 25.53 -24.84 -15.47
N GLU A 65 24.22 -24.96 -15.75
CA GLU A 65 23.62 -26.25 -16.14
C GLU A 65 22.41 -26.08 -17.08
N ARG A 66 22.65 -25.82 -18.37
CA ARG A 66 21.67 -26.13 -19.43
C ARG A 66 22.36 -26.80 -20.61
N GLU A 67 22.63 -28.10 -20.47
CA GLU A 67 22.77 -28.96 -21.64
C GLU A 67 21.37 -29.41 -22.12
N ALA A 68 21.07 -29.01 -23.37
CA ALA A 68 20.22 -29.65 -24.36
C ALA A 68 18.74 -29.98 -24.03
N ALA A 69 17.82 -29.14 -24.52
CA ALA A 69 16.50 -29.51 -25.09
C ALA A 69 15.88 -28.23 -25.69
N ASP A 70 15.90 -28.02 -27.00
CA ASP A 70 14.96 -28.50 -28.03
C ASP A 70 13.55 -27.87 -27.92
N ASP A 71 13.10 -27.36 -29.07
CA ASP A 71 11.89 -26.57 -29.30
C ASP A 71 10.60 -27.35 -28.97
N ASN A 72 9.76 -26.86 -28.05
CA ASN A 72 8.31 -26.79 -28.28
C ASN A 72 7.55 -26.00 -27.21
N VAL A 73 6.60 -25.20 -27.66
CA VAL A 73 5.70 -24.35 -26.88
C VAL A 73 4.64 -25.21 -26.17
N GLU A 74 4.64 -25.28 -24.83
CA GLU A 74 3.48 -25.43 -23.92
C GLU A 74 3.97 -25.38 -22.44
N HIS A 75 4.33 -24.21 -21.88
CA HIS A 75 5.08 -24.19 -20.59
C HIS A 75 4.73 -23.08 -19.58
N ALA A 76 3.52 -22.50 -19.60
CA ALA A 76 3.12 -21.54 -18.57
C ALA A 76 3.05 -22.19 -17.16
N ASP A 77 2.50 -23.40 -17.06
CA ASP A 77 2.32 -24.10 -15.77
C ASP A 77 3.63 -24.65 -15.20
N ILE A 78 4.58 -24.98 -16.08
CA ILE A 78 5.90 -25.50 -15.68
C ILE A 78 6.81 -24.35 -15.22
N ALA A 79 6.67 -23.15 -15.81
CA ALA A 79 7.33 -21.95 -15.31
C ALA A 79 6.86 -21.59 -13.89
N PHE A 80 5.56 -21.70 -13.59
CA PHE A 80 5.05 -21.47 -12.24
C PHE A 80 5.57 -22.50 -11.23
N GLY A 81 5.61 -23.78 -11.59
CA GLY A 81 6.17 -24.84 -10.73
C GLY A 81 7.65 -24.62 -10.38
N VAL A 82 8.45 -24.17 -11.34
CA VAL A 82 9.88 -23.87 -11.15
C VAL A 82 10.08 -22.62 -10.29
N VAL A 83 9.32 -21.54 -10.54
CA VAL A 83 9.35 -20.31 -9.71
C VAL A 83 8.89 -20.61 -8.29
N ALA A 84 7.79 -21.33 -8.11
CA ALA A 84 7.30 -21.73 -6.79
C ALA A 84 8.32 -22.62 -6.05
N GLY A 85 9.01 -23.52 -6.76
CA GLY A 85 10.09 -24.34 -6.21
C GLY A 85 11.28 -23.50 -5.73
N ARG A 86 11.68 -22.50 -6.52
CA ARG A 86 12.77 -21.56 -6.16
C ARG A 86 12.38 -20.67 -4.98
N VAL A 87 11.17 -20.10 -4.97
CA VAL A 87 10.64 -19.30 -3.85
C VAL A 87 10.58 -20.15 -2.59
N ARG A 88 10.07 -21.38 -2.67
CA ARG A 88 10.03 -22.31 -1.53
C ARG A 88 11.42 -22.65 -1.03
N LYS A 89 12.40 -22.90 -1.92
CA LYS A 89 13.80 -23.19 -1.54
C LYS A 89 14.47 -21.97 -0.89
N ALA A 90 14.26 -20.78 -1.43
CA ALA A 90 14.78 -19.53 -0.89
C ALA A 90 14.15 -19.19 0.48
N GLN A 91 12.87 -19.47 0.66
CA GLN A 91 12.16 -19.21 1.92
C GLN A 91 12.24 -20.37 2.93
N ALA A 92 12.71 -21.56 2.54
CA ALA A 92 12.85 -22.70 3.45
C ALA A 92 13.75 -22.39 4.67
N GLY A 93 14.75 -21.52 4.48
CA GLY A 93 15.58 -21.01 5.57
C GLY A 93 14.90 -19.95 6.44
N ASN A 94 13.83 -19.30 5.97
CA ASN A 94 13.10 -18.26 6.72
C ASN A 94 11.87 -18.83 7.45
N VAL A 95 11.39 -20.02 7.06
CA VAL A 95 10.32 -20.75 7.77
C VAL A 95 10.95 -21.50 8.97
N HIS A 96 11.38 -20.75 9.98
CA HIS A 96 11.93 -21.31 11.21
C HIS A 96 10.89 -21.58 12.31
N ASN A 97 9.64 -21.16 12.11
CA ASN A 97 8.54 -21.51 13.01
C ASN A 97 8.01 -22.90 12.64
N SER A 98 8.68 -23.95 13.12
CA SER A 98 8.19 -25.34 13.00
C SER A 98 6.84 -25.52 13.71
N ASP A 99 6.64 -24.72 14.77
CA ASP A 99 5.34 -24.51 15.39
C ASP A 99 4.67 -23.32 14.70
N SER A 100 4.13 -23.54 13.49
CA SER A 100 3.17 -22.60 12.91
C SER A 100 2.16 -22.25 13.99
N ALA A 101 2.02 -20.97 14.32
CA ALA A 101 0.94 -20.53 15.19
C ALA A 101 -0.34 -21.16 14.66
N LYS A 102 -1.03 -21.96 15.48
CA LYS A 102 -2.28 -22.60 15.08
C LYS A 102 -3.26 -21.47 14.81
N VAL A 103 -3.34 -21.05 13.55
CA VAL A 103 -4.33 -20.10 13.10
C VAL A 103 -5.65 -20.75 13.47
N PRO A 104 -6.43 -20.15 14.38
CA PRO A 104 -7.74 -20.66 14.70
C PRO A 104 -8.47 -20.86 13.37
N ALA A 105 -8.96 -22.08 13.13
CA ALA A 105 -9.73 -22.38 11.92
C ALA A 105 -11.09 -21.65 11.91
N THR A 106 -11.36 -20.85 12.95
CA THR A 106 -12.52 -20.00 13.07
C THR A 106 -12.59 -19.13 11.82
N ALA A 107 -13.59 -19.42 11.00
CA ALA A 107 -14.00 -18.55 9.92
C ALA A 107 -14.23 -17.15 10.51
N SER A 108 -14.10 -16.13 9.67
CA SER A 108 -14.56 -14.77 9.98
C SER A 108 -15.91 -14.85 10.72
N PRO A 109 -16.11 -14.09 11.81
CA PRO A 109 -17.40 -14.06 12.52
C PRO A 109 -18.55 -13.57 11.65
N ILE A 110 -18.22 -13.00 10.48
CA ILE A 110 -19.16 -12.60 9.44
C ILE A 110 -19.12 -13.69 8.36
N GLU A 111 -20.23 -14.42 8.21
CA GLU A 111 -20.36 -15.54 7.27
C GLU A 111 -20.91 -15.09 5.91
N ASN A 112 -21.71 -14.02 5.88
CA ASN A 112 -22.50 -13.61 4.72
C ASN A 112 -22.35 -12.12 4.39
N ASP A 113 -22.55 -11.75 3.12
CA ASP A 113 -22.52 -10.34 2.67
C ASP A 113 -23.58 -9.46 3.36
N THR A 114 -24.70 -10.03 3.78
CA THR A 114 -25.76 -9.30 4.51
C THR A 114 -25.31 -8.92 5.91
N GLU A 115 -24.64 -9.83 6.63
CA GLU A 115 -24.07 -9.57 7.95
C GLU A 115 -22.92 -8.57 7.86
N LEU A 116 -22.11 -8.66 6.80
CA LEU A 116 -21.08 -7.67 6.52
C LEU A 116 -21.68 -6.27 6.31
N ALA A 117 -22.77 -6.17 5.53
CA ALA A 117 -23.46 -4.90 5.30
C ALA A 117 -24.05 -4.33 6.60
N GLU A 118 -24.60 -5.18 7.47
CA GLU A 118 -25.10 -4.77 8.77
C GLU A 118 -23.98 -4.29 9.71
N PHE A 119 -22.86 -5.03 9.77
CA PHE A 119 -21.67 -4.62 10.48
C PHE A 119 -21.16 -3.26 9.99
N MET A 120 -20.99 -3.08 8.68
CA MET A 120 -20.50 -1.84 8.11
C MET A 120 -21.43 -0.66 8.41
N ARG A 121 -22.75 -0.88 8.38
CA ARG A 121 -23.74 0.15 8.77
C ARG A 121 -23.59 0.54 10.23
N CYS A 122 -23.61 -0.42 11.16
CA CYS A 122 -23.48 -0.13 12.59
C CYS A 122 -22.13 0.47 12.95
N PHE A 123 -21.05 0.00 12.32
CA PHE A 123 -19.71 0.54 12.50
C PHE A 123 -19.62 1.99 12.04
N GLN A 124 -20.27 2.33 10.91
CA GLN A 124 -20.33 3.71 10.44
C GLN A 124 -21.11 4.61 11.41
N GLU A 125 -22.23 4.14 11.97
CA GLU A 125 -22.99 4.88 13.00
C GLU A 125 -22.15 5.14 14.26
N VAL A 126 -21.40 4.14 14.75
CA VAL A 126 -20.48 4.29 15.88
C VAL A 126 -19.37 5.29 15.55
N ARG A 127 -18.83 5.24 14.34
CA ARG A 127 -17.80 6.17 13.89
C ARG A 127 -18.31 7.62 13.82
N ASP A 128 -19.51 7.82 13.29
CA ASP A 128 -20.12 9.15 13.14
C ASP A 128 -20.45 9.81 14.49
N THR A 129 -20.71 8.99 15.52
CA THR A 129 -20.94 9.48 16.89
C THR A 129 -19.64 9.78 17.66
N ALA A 130 -18.47 9.49 17.08
CA ALA A 130 -17.17 9.58 17.74
C ALA A 130 -17.13 8.85 19.10
N PHE A 131 -17.90 7.76 19.23
CA PHE A 131 -17.99 6.98 20.46
C PHE A 131 -16.70 6.16 20.67
N ILE A 132 -16.05 6.31 21.82
CA ILE A 132 -14.87 5.54 22.21
C ILE A 132 -15.29 4.48 23.24
N PRO A 133 -15.24 3.18 22.90
CA PRO A 133 -15.60 2.12 23.85
C PRO A 133 -14.62 2.02 25.01
N HIS A 134 -15.13 1.80 26.22
CA HIS A 134 -14.32 1.44 27.39
C HIS A 134 -13.82 -0.01 27.33
N GLY A 135 -12.75 -0.29 28.06
CA GLY A 135 -12.08 -1.58 28.17
C GLY A 135 -10.96 -1.80 27.15
N PHE A 136 -10.66 -0.79 26.32
CA PHE A 136 -9.68 -0.91 25.23
C PHE A 136 -8.39 -0.12 25.47
N GLY A 137 -8.26 0.56 26.61
CA GLY A 137 -7.06 1.34 26.95
C GLY A 137 -6.97 2.64 26.15
N LEU A 138 -8.11 3.24 25.84
CA LEU A 138 -8.20 4.43 24.98
C LEU A 138 -8.74 5.68 25.67
N HIS A 139 -9.34 5.52 26.85
CA HIS A 139 -9.76 6.67 27.65
C HIS A 139 -8.70 7.08 28.66
N GLU A 140 -8.66 8.37 28.99
CA GLU A 140 -7.73 8.97 29.95
C GLU A 140 -7.80 8.35 31.35
N ASP A 141 -8.91 7.71 31.70
CA ASP A 141 -9.06 6.98 32.96
C ASP A 141 -8.53 5.53 32.91
N GLU A 142 -8.24 5.00 31.72
CA GLU A 142 -7.73 3.64 31.52
C GLU A 142 -6.20 3.58 31.42
N PHE A 143 -5.54 4.72 31.21
CA PHE A 143 -4.09 4.84 31.13
C PHE A 143 -3.53 5.79 32.18
N ASP A 144 -2.38 5.42 32.76
CA ASP A 144 -1.66 6.26 33.72
C ASP A 144 -0.88 7.38 32.99
N GLY A 145 -1.58 8.42 32.51
CA GLY A 145 -0.94 9.61 31.96
C GLY A 145 -1.40 9.98 30.55
N ASP A 146 -0.45 10.14 29.61
CA ASP A 146 -0.72 10.44 28.20
C ASP A 146 -0.63 9.16 27.35
N TYR A 147 -1.22 9.19 26.15
CA TYR A 147 -1.09 8.08 25.18
C TYR A 147 0.40 7.82 24.86
N PRO A 148 0.86 6.56 24.85
CA PRO A 148 2.28 6.24 24.73
C PRO A 148 2.85 6.75 23.41
N ALA A 149 3.88 7.60 23.48
CA ALA A 149 4.58 8.14 22.32
C ALA A 149 5.60 7.15 21.73
N GLN A 150 5.98 6.12 22.48
CA GLN A 150 6.94 5.10 22.06
C GLN A 150 6.58 3.75 22.67
N GLU A 151 6.89 2.68 21.94
CA GLU A 151 6.79 1.30 22.41
C GLU A 151 8.08 0.54 22.14
N SER A 152 8.51 -0.27 23.11
CA SER A 152 9.69 -1.12 22.98
C SER A 152 9.27 -2.54 22.62
N ILE A 153 9.60 -2.98 21.40
CA ILE A 153 9.33 -4.33 20.93
C ILE A 153 10.59 -5.17 21.15
N PRO A 154 10.57 -6.18 22.05
CA PRO A 154 11.70 -7.07 22.21
C PRO A 154 11.85 -7.97 20.97
N TYR A 155 13.05 -8.07 20.43
CA TYR A 155 13.35 -8.88 19.26
C TYR A 155 14.63 -9.72 19.40
N GLY A 156 14.75 -10.72 18.54
CA GLY A 156 15.84 -11.70 18.53
C GLY A 156 15.55 -12.95 19.36
N LYS A 157 16.44 -13.95 19.28
CA LYS A 157 16.24 -15.32 19.81
C LYS A 157 15.90 -15.42 21.31
N ARG A 158 16.08 -14.36 22.09
CA ARG A 158 15.79 -14.29 23.54
C ARG A 158 15.18 -12.95 23.97
N GLY A 159 14.69 -12.13 23.04
CA GLY A 159 14.21 -10.77 23.35
C GLY A 159 15.28 -9.86 23.96
N THR A 160 16.56 -10.14 23.72
CA THR A 160 17.69 -9.41 24.32
C THR A 160 17.94 -8.05 23.67
N ARG A 161 17.27 -7.76 22.56
CA ARG A 161 17.37 -6.47 21.87
C ARG A 161 15.98 -5.85 21.87
N GLU A 162 15.96 -4.54 21.97
CA GLU A 162 14.74 -3.76 22.00
C GLU A 162 14.72 -2.85 20.77
N LEU A 163 13.59 -2.89 20.05
CA LEU A 163 13.31 -1.98 18.95
C LEU A 163 12.36 -0.92 19.49
N MET A 164 12.87 0.31 19.62
CA MET A 164 12.03 1.45 19.94
C MET A 164 11.25 1.83 18.68
N VAL A 165 9.94 1.77 18.77
CA VAL A 165 9.01 2.21 17.72
C VAL A 165 8.36 3.51 18.20
N ASP A 166 8.52 4.56 17.42
CA ASP A 166 7.80 5.80 17.67
C ASP A 166 6.32 5.61 17.32
N LEU A 167 5.46 6.04 18.24
CA LEU A 167 4.01 6.01 18.11
C LEU A 167 3.45 7.45 18.14
N PRO A 168 3.60 8.24 17.04
CA PRO A 168 2.98 9.55 16.94
C PRO A 168 1.48 9.47 17.20
N GLN A 169 1.01 10.21 18.20
CA GLN A 169 -0.37 10.17 18.66
C GLN A 169 -1.34 10.52 17.52
N GLU A 170 -0.96 11.47 16.66
CA GLU A 170 -1.78 11.94 15.54
C GLU A 170 -2.06 10.84 14.51
N VAL A 171 -1.19 9.82 14.43
CA VAL A 171 -1.32 8.71 13.49
C VAL A 171 -1.92 7.49 14.18
N TRP A 172 -1.42 7.13 15.35
CA TRP A 172 -1.77 5.88 16.01
C TRP A 172 -3.06 5.96 16.82
N TYR A 173 -3.33 7.07 17.51
CA TYR A 173 -4.52 7.18 18.33
C TYR A 173 -5.81 7.09 17.49
N PRO A 174 -5.98 7.80 16.35
CA PRO A 174 -7.16 7.64 15.52
C PRO A 174 -7.35 6.22 14.98
N ARG A 175 -6.25 5.51 14.70
CA ARG A 175 -6.28 4.11 14.24
C ARG A 175 -6.70 3.16 15.36
N ALA A 176 -6.20 3.37 16.57
CA ALA A 176 -6.55 2.58 17.74
C ALA A 176 -8.03 2.77 18.11
N VAL A 177 -8.55 4.00 18.03
CA VAL A 177 -9.99 4.28 18.17
C VAL A 177 -10.81 3.55 17.12
N LEU A 178 -10.44 3.62 15.84
CA LEU A 178 -11.16 2.90 14.78
C LEU A 178 -11.15 1.38 15.00
N TRP A 179 -10.01 0.82 15.41
CA TRP A 179 -9.89 -0.59 15.75
C TRP A 179 -10.82 -0.97 16.92
N ALA A 180 -10.80 -0.21 18.02
CA ALA A 180 -11.66 -0.48 19.17
C ALA A 180 -13.15 -0.36 18.82
N GLN A 181 -13.54 0.64 18.04
CA GLN A 181 -14.91 0.79 17.53
C GLN A 181 -15.33 -0.43 16.69
N ALA A 182 -14.44 -0.94 15.84
CA ALA A 182 -14.72 -2.11 15.01
C ALA A 182 -14.90 -3.37 15.86
N VAL A 183 -13.97 -3.62 16.80
CA VAL A 183 -14.04 -4.78 17.71
C VAL A 183 -15.28 -4.71 18.61
N TYR A 184 -15.59 -3.53 19.15
CA TYR A 184 -16.80 -3.31 19.93
C TYR A 184 -18.08 -3.60 19.13
N THR A 185 -18.13 -3.14 17.88
CA THR A 185 -19.28 -3.39 16.99
C THR A 185 -19.42 -4.88 16.68
N LEU A 186 -18.30 -5.57 16.38
CA LEU A 186 -18.29 -7.02 16.17
C LEU A 186 -18.82 -7.77 17.40
N ALA A 187 -18.27 -7.48 18.57
CA ALA A 187 -18.67 -8.13 19.82
C ALA A 187 -20.14 -7.88 20.17
N ARG A 188 -20.71 -6.75 19.72
CA ARG A 188 -22.11 -6.41 19.97
C ARG A 188 -23.08 -7.09 19.01
N LEU A 189 -22.69 -7.25 17.75
CA LEU A 189 -23.51 -7.88 16.71
C LEU A 189 -23.44 -9.40 16.73
N PHE A 190 -22.25 -9.95 17.03
CA PHE A 190 -21.98 -11.39 17.00
C PHE A 190 -21.48 -11.84 18.39
N PRO A 191 -22.35 -11.88 19.42
CA PRO A 191 -21.99 -12.47 20.70
C PRO A 191 -21.79 -13.98 20.53
N GLU A 192 -20.66 -14.51 21.00
CA GLU A 192 -20.37 -15.96 21.02
C GLU A 192 -21.38 -16.76 21.87
#